data_AF-A0A964AVN0-F1
#
_entry.id   AF-A0A964AVN0-F1
#
_cell.length_a   1.000
_cell.length_b   1.000
_cell.length_c   1.000
_cell.angle_alpha   90.00
_cell.angle_beta   90.00
_cell.angle_gamma   90.00
#
_symmetry.space_group_name_H-M   'P 1'
#
loop_
_entity.id
_entity.type
_entity.pdbx_description
1 polymer ?
#
loop_
_entity_poly.entity_id
_entity_poly.type
_entity_poly.pdbx_seq_one_letter_code
_entity_poly.pdbx_strand_id
1 'polypeptide(L)'
;MSEVDQIFQQMPSRYNPGKVSATRVYYFSIGDVKKTVTVTPAACTVQDGKAVENADVVLKTTPKLFVNMVLKGKMPGPIDIARGKIKTNDPAALAELKDLFRLS
;
A
#
# COMPACT_ATOMS: atom_id res chain seq x y z
N MET A 1 -5.66 -17.26 6.66
CA MET A 1 -4.91 -16.15 6.03
C MET A 1 -5.90 -15.10 5.58
N SER A 2 -5.68 -13.81 5.88
CA SER A 2 -6.64 -12.75 5.54
C SER A 2 -6.55 -12.34 4.07
N GLU A 3 -7.62 -11.74 3.52
CA GLU A 3 -7.60 -11.16 2.16
C GLU A 3 -6.52 -10.08 2.02
N VAL A 4 -6.28 -9.32 3.10
CA VAL A 4 -5.20 -8.33 3.16
C VAL A 4 -3.84 -8.98 3.02
N ASP A 5 -3.57 -10.09 3.72
CA ASP A 5 -2.31 -10.83 3.60
C ASP A 5 -2.10 -11.38 2.18
N GLN A 6 -3.17 -11.86 1.54
CA GLN A 6 -3.11 -12.34 0.15
C GLN A 6 -2.72 -11.23 -0.83
N ILE A 7 -3.26 -10.03 -0.67
CA ILE A 7 -2.86 -8.86 -1.47
C ILE A 7 -1.36 -8.61 -1.33
N PHE A 8 -0.85 -8.57 -0.09
CA PHE A 8 0.56 -8.32 0.16
C PHE A 8 1.48 -9.42 -0.39
N GLN A 9 1.07 -10.70 -0.33
CA GLN A 9 1.80 -11.80 -0.96
C GLN A 9 1.89 -11.67 -2.48
N GLN A 10 0.87 -11.09 -3.12
CA GLN A 10 0.82 -10.92 -4.57
C GLN A 10 1.52 -9.65 -5.05
N MET A 11 1.78 -8.67 -4.17
CA MET A 11 2.39 -7.40 -4.56
C MET A 11 3.70 -7.56 -5.34
N PRO A 12 4.67 -8.41 -4.95
CA PRO A 12 5.91 -8.60 -5.71
C PRO A 12 5.68 -9.07 -7.15
N SER A 13 4.78 -10.03 -7.38
CA SER A 13 4.52 -10.58 -8.72
C SER A 13 3.64 -9.66 -9.58
N ARG A 14 2.92 -8.74 -8.96
CA ARG A 14 2.05 -7.74 -9.62
C ARG A 14 2.70 -6.38 -9.76
N TYR A 15 3.91 -6.20 -9.22
CA TYR A 15 4.67 -4.97 -9.33
C TYR A 15 4.97 -4.64 -10.79
N ASN A 16 4.97 -3.35 -11.12
CA ASN A 16 5.24 -2.82 -12.44
C ASN A 16 6.60 -2.12 -12.45
N PRO A 17 7.71 -2.81 -12.83
CA PRO A 17 9.04 -2.23 -12.85
C PRO A 17 9.12 -0.97 -13.73
N GLY A 18 10.01 -0.04 -13.36
CA GLY A 18 10.22 1.22 -14.05
C GLY A 18 9.21 2.32 -13.72
N LYS A 19 8.20 2.06 -12.88
CA LYS A 19 7.24 3.09 -12.42
C LYS A 19 7.78 4.02 -11.33
N VAL A 20 8.81 3.59 -10.61
CA VAL A 20 9.56 4.46 -9.68
C VAL A 20 10.96 4.71 -10.22
N SER A 21 11.46 5.93 -10.05
CA SER A 21 12.83 6.33 -10.43
C SER A 21 13.86 6.08 -9.33
N ALA A 22 13.41 5.95 -8.08
CA ALA A 22 14.25 5.68 -6.92
C ALA A 22 13.56 4.70 -5.97
N THR A 23 14.33 4.09 -5.08
CA THR A 23 13.79 3.23 -4.02
C THR A 23 12.84 4.03 -3.13
N ARG A 24 11.70 3.43 -2.79
CA ARG A 24 10.72 3.99 -1.87
C ARG A 24 10.22 2.91 -0.92
N VAL A 25 10.13 3.24 0.36
CA VAL A 25 9.68 2.34 1.42
C VAL A 25 8.32 2.78 1.94
N TYR A 26 7.38 1.85 1.93
CA TYR A 26 6.02 2.03 2.41
C TYR A 26 5.83 1.23 3.69
N TYR A 27 5.24 1.84 4.72
CA TYR A 27 4.73 1.14 5.89
C TYR A 27 3.20 1.15 5.88
N PHE A 28 2.61 -0.05 5.82
CA PHE A 28 1.18 -0.26 5.82
C PHE A 28 0.71 -0.73 7.20
N SER A 29 -0.34 -0.10 7.72
CA SER A 29 -1.08 -0.54 8.91
C SER A 29 -2.55 -0.68 8.54
N ILE A 30 -2.97 -1.90 8.23
CA ILE A 30 -4.31 -2.23 7.69
C ILE A 30 -5.07 -3.04 8.73
N GLY A 31 -5.83 -2.38 9.61
CA GLY A 31 -6.32 -3.01 10.83
C GLY A 31 -5.16 -3.57 11.65
N ASP A 32 -5.18 -4.88 11.91
CA ASP A 32 -4.13 -5.59 12.64
C ASP A 32 -2.94 -6.01 11.77
N VAL A 33 -3.08 -5.95 10.44
CA VAL A 33 -2.01 -6.34 9.51
C VAL A 33 -1.03 -5.18 9.35
N LYS A 34 0.23 -5.44 9.66
CA LYS A 34 1.34 -4.49 9.48
C LYS A 34 2.34 -5.06 8.51
N LYS A 35 2.70 -4.30 7.48
CA LYS A 35 3.69 -4.71 6.47
C LYS A 35 4.58 -3.55 6.11
N THR A 36 5.83 -3.85 5.79
CA THR A 36 6.75 -2.92 5.14
C THR A 36 6.96 -3.39 3.70
N VAL A 37 6.71 -2.51 2.74
CA VAL A 37 6.87 -2.79 1.31
C VAL A 37 7.95 -1.88 0.77
N THR A 38 8.99 -2.47 0.18
CA THR A 38 10.06 -1.71 -0.48
C THR A 38 9.91 -1.88 -1.97
N VAL A 39 9.77 -0.77 -2.69
CA VAL A 39 9.77 -0.76 -4.15
C VAL A 39 11.05 -0.12 -4.64
N THR A 40 11.66 -0.72 -5.65
CA THR A 40 12.82 -0.23 -6.38
C THR A 40 12.45 -0.11 -7.85
N PRO A 41 13.25 0.53 -8.71
CA PRO A 41 12.97 0.55 -10.14
C PRO A 41 12.82 -0.86 -10.76
N ALA A 42 13.44 -1.89 -10.16
CA ALA A 42 13.44 -3.26 -10.69
C ALA A 42 12.44 -4.20 -10.00
N ALA A 43 12.19 -4.05 -8.70
CA ALA A 43 11.49 -5.06 -7.91
C ALA A 43 10.71 -4.48 -6.73
N CYS A 44 9.80 -5.29 -6.18
CA CYS A 44 9.06 -5.04 -4.95
C CYS A 44 9.29 -6.17 -3.96
N THR A 45 9.53 -5.84 -2.69
CA THR A 45 9.64 -6.80 -1.57
C THR A 45 8.66 -6.45 -0.47
N VAL A 46 8.20 -7.47 0.27
CA VAL A 46 7.24 -7.32 1.37
C VAL A 46 7.79 -8.02 2.60
N GLN A 47 7.77 -7.32 3.73
CA GLN A 47 8.21 -7.80 5.03
C GLN A 47 7.09 -7.62 6.06
N ASP A 48 7.02 -8.53 7.02
CA ASP A 48 6.06 -8.43 8.12
C ASP A 48 6.44 -7.33 9.12
N GLY A 49 5.43 -6.62 9.61
CA GLY A 49 5.59 -5.58 10.62
C GLY A 49 6.27 -4.31 10.11
N LYS A 50 6.91 -3.62 11.06
CA LYS A 50 7.71 -2.41 10.81
C LYS A 50 9.17 -2.84 10.66
N ALA A 51 9.66 -2.94 9.43
CA ALA A 51 11.03 -3.39 9.13
C ALA A 51 12.05 -2.25 9.05
N VAL A 52 11.58 -1.00 9.02
CA VAL A 52 12.42 0.21 9.01
C VAL A 52 11.93 1.21 10.05
N GLU A 53 12.82 2.03 10.61
CA GLU A 53 12.42 3.07 11.56
C GLU A 53 11.59 4.18 10.91
N ASN A 54 12.02 4.62 9.73
CA ASN A 54 11.41 5.69 8.94
C ASN A 54 11.06 5.17 7.55
N ALA A 55 9.77 4.99 7.29
CA ALA A 55 9.27 4.73 5.93
C ALA A 55 8.97 6.06 5.24
N ASP A 56 9.22 6.15 3.94
CA ASP A 56 8.92 7.34 3.14
C ASP A 56 7.41 7.61 3.14
N VAL A 57 6.62 6.54 3.03
CA VAL A 57 5.16 6.60 3.00
C VAL A 57 4.59 5.71 4.09
N VAL A 58 3.67 6.25 4.87
CA VAL A 58 2.93 5.55 5.91
C VAL A 58 1.46 5.57 5.54
N LEU A 59 0.87 4.40 5.26
CA LEU A 59 -0.56 4.26 5.00
C LEU A 59 -1.25 3.50 6.14
N LYS A 60 -2.22 4.13 6.79
CA LYS A 60 -3.07 3.49 7.80
C LYS A 60 -4.52 3.51 7.34
N THR A 61 -5.18 2.35 7.27
CA THR A 61 -6.60 2.28 6.92
C THR A 61 -7.26 1.00 7.43
N THR A 62 -8.55 0.83 7.15
CA THR A 62 -9.30 -0.40 7.45
C THR A 62 -9.10 -1.45 6.34
N PRO A 63 -9.19 -2.77 6.65
CA PRO A 63 -9.14 -3.83 5.65
C PRO A 63 -10.11 -3.62 4.48
N LYS A 64 -11.35 -3.24 4.78
CA LYS A 64 -12.40 -3.01 3.77
C LYS A 64 -12.01 -1.92 2.76
N LEU A 65 -11.46 -0.80 3.24
CA LEU A 65 -11.03 0.29 2.35
C LEU A 65 -9.80 -0.11 1.53
N PHE A 66 -8.83 -0.78 2.15
CA PHE A 66 -7.64 -1.24 1.45
C PHE A 66 -7.98 -2.20 0.31
N VAL A 67 -8.77 -3.24 0.58
CA VAL A 67 -9.24 -4.20 -0.43
C VAL A 67 -10.00 -3.51 -1.57
N ASN A 68 -10.91 -2.60 -1.24
CA ASN A 68 -11.66 -1.86 -2.26
C ASN A 68 -10.76 -0.96 -3.13
N MET A 69 -9.77 -0.31 -2.54
CA MET A 69 -8.84 0.56 -3.25
C MET A 69 -7.95 -0.26 -4.19
N VAL A 70 -7.40 -1.36 -3.68
CA VAL A 70 -6.41 -2.18 -4.38
C VAL A 70 -7.05 -3.07 -5.45
N LEU A 71 -8.15 -3.76 -5.15
CA LEU A 71 -8.76 -4.73 -6.08
C LEU A 71 -9.87 -4.14 -6.95
N LYS A 72 -10.50 -3.05 -6.51
CA LYS A 72 -11.66 -2.46 -7.20
C LYS A 72 -11.40 -1.05 -7.72
N GLY A 73 -10.20 -0.51 -7.51
CA GLY A 73 -9.85 0.87 -7.86
C GLY A 73 -10.71 1.93 -7.15
N LYS A 74 -11.43 1.54 -6.08
CA LYS A 74 -12.36 2.44 -5.37
C LYS A 74 -11.59 3.26 -4.34
N MET A 75 -11.18 4.45 -4.75
CA MET A 75 -10.52 5.42 -3.87
C MET A 75 -11.46 5.87 -2.75
N PRO A 76 -10.94 6.14 -1.53
CA PRO A 76 -11.74 6.65 -0.43
C PRO A 76 -12.33 8.02 -0.78
N GLY A 77 -13.61 8.20 -0.45
CA GLY A 77 -14.29 9.48 -0.65
C GLY A 77 -13.98 10.49 0.47
N PRO A 78 -14.42 11.76 0.31
CA PRO A 78 -14.23 12.81 1.32
C PRO A 78 -14.70 12.42 2.73
N ILE A 79 -15.79 11.65 2.83
CA ILE A 79 -16.36 11.19 4.11
C ILE A 79 -15.45 10.16 4.81
N ASP A 80 -14.79 9.27 4.07
CA ASP A 80 -13.88 8.27 4.67
C ASP A 80 -12.61 8.93 5.21
N ILE A 81 -12.14 9.99 4.53
CA ILE A 81 -11.04 10.84 4.98
C ILE A 81 -11.45 11.64 6.22
N ALA A 82 -12.60 12.32 6.20
CA ALA A 82 -13.10 13.12 7.32
C ALA A 82 -13.33 12.28 8.59
N ARG A 83 -13.70 11.01 8.44
CA ARG A 83 -13.85 10.05 9.56
C ARG A 83 -12.52 9.43 10.02
N GLY A 84 -11.39 9.84 9.46
CA GLY A 84 -10.06 9.34 9.82
C GLY A 84 -9.84 7.87 9.51
N LYS A 85 -10.66 7.27 8.62
CA LYS A 85 -10.53 5.85 8.24
C LYS A 85 -9.33 5.58 7.36
N ILE A 86 -8.77 6.63 6.76
CA ILE A 86 -7.49 6.60 6.07
C ILE A 86 -6.62 7.72 6.61
N LYS A 87 -5.35 7.39 6.87
CA LYS A 87 -4.30 8.34 7.22
C LYS A 87 -3.08 8.04 6.38
N THR A 88 -2.55 9.06 5.72
CA THR A 88 -1.28 8.97 5.00
C THR A 88 -0.47 10.25 5.22
N ASN A 89 0.86 10.12 5.29
CA ASN A 89 1.77 11.27 5.23
C ASN A 89 2.02 11.74 3.78
N ASP A 90 1.67 10.91 2.79
CA ASP A 90 1.81 11.20 1.37
C ASP A 90 0.54 10.76 0.59
N PRO A 91 -0.40 11.69 0.32
CA PRO A 91 -1.59 11.42 -0.48
C PRO A 91 -1.31 11.13 -1.95
N ALA A 92 -0.21 11.64 -2.51
CA ALA A 92 0.15 11.42 -3.91
C ALA A 92 0.62 9.97 -4.11
N ALA A 93 1.50 9.48 -3.23
CA ALA A 93 1.96 8.09 -3.26
C ALA A 93 0.83 7.06 -3.09
N LEU A 94 -0.26 7.42 -2.39
CA LEU A 94 -1.46 6.59 -2.30
C LEU A 94 -2.15 6.44 -3.66
N ALA A 95 -2.28 7.53 -4.41
CA ALA A 95 -2.92 7.52 -5.72
C ALA A 95 -2.09 6.73 -6.75
N GLU A 96 -0.76 6.71 -6.59
CA GLU A 96 0.18 5.97 -7.44
C GLU A 96 0.16 4.45 -7.21
N LEU A 97 -0.34 3.95 -6.07
CA LEU A 97 -0.32 2.51 -5.76
C LEU A 97 -0.97 1.65 -6.85
N LYS A 98 -2.03 2.14 -7.48
CA LYS A 98 -2.73 1.46 -8.59
C LYS A 98 -1.84 1.33 -9.84
N ASP A 99 -0.89 2.24 -10.02
CA ASP A 99 0.00 2.28 -11.18
C ASP A 99 1.28 1.46 -10.91
N LEU A 100 1.70 1.42 -9.64
CA LEU A 100 2.81 0.59 -9.15
C LEU A 100 2.46 -0.90 -9.17
N PHE A 101 1.21 -1.25 -8.90
CA PHE A 101 0.76 -2.63 -8.80
C PHE A 101 -0.42 -2.88 -9.74
N ARG A 102 -0.27 -3.84 -10.66
CA ARG A 102 -1.32 -4.27 -11.59
C ARG A 102 -2.29 -5.21 -10.87
N LEU A 103 -2.97 -4.67 -9.87
CA LEU A 103 -3.93 -5.37 -9.03
C LEU A 103 -5.32 -5.12 -9.64
N SER A 104 -5.68 -5.98 -10.59
CA SER A 104 -6.96 -6.01 -11.30
C SER A 104 -7.44 -7.43 -11.43
#